data_AF-A0A522RJN9-F1
#
_entry.id   AF-A0A522RJN9-F1
#
_cell.length_a   1.000
_cell.length_b   1.000
_cell.length_c   1.000
_cell.angle_alpha   90.00
_cell.angle_beta   90.00
_cell.angle_gamma   90.00
#
_symmetry.space_group_name_H-M   'P 1'
#
loop_
_entity.id
_entity.type
_entity.pdbx_description
1 polymer ?
#
loop_
_entity_poly.entity_id
_entity_poly.type
_entity_poly.pdbx_seq_one_letter_code
_entity_poly.pdbx_strand_id
1 'polypeptide(L)' 'LSRGQNGDPIGLSTTVRDITFLGNNTHVSTVTDWNEALSVRLPFGHEAVSGLSRGDKVWISWDPASAHAFCDQAA' A
#
# COMPACT_ATOMS: atom_id res chain seq x y z
N LEU A 1 -2.83 -5.44 1.16
CA LEU A 1 -3.72 -4.27 0.96
C LEU A 1 -5.15 -4.72 1.22
N SER A 2 -5.84 -4.08 2.17
CA SER A 2 -7.21 -4.42 2.55
C SER A 2 -8.08 -3.16 2.72
N ARG A 3 -9.39 -3.29 2.48
CA ARG A 3 -10.39 -2.25 2.77
C ARG A 3 -11.00 -2.54 4.15
N GLY A 4 -10.66 -1.73 5.15
CA GLY A 4 -11.11 -1.91 6.53
C GLY A 4 -10.03 -2.47 7.47
N GLN A 5 -10.23 -2.27 8.78
CA GLN A 5 -9.28 -2.62 9.84
C GLN A 5 -9.34 -4.12 10.23
N ASN A 6 -9.56 -5.00 9.26
CA ASN A 6 -9.68 -6.43 9.52
C ASN A 6 -8.32 -7.10 9.29
N GLY A 7 -7.61 -7.39 10.38
CA GLY A 7 -6.92 -8.67 10.50
C GLY A 7 -5.44 -8.69 10.88
N ASP A 8 -4.71 -7.58 10.81
CA ASP A 8 -3.28 -7.57 11.17
C ASP A 8 -2.95 -6.35 12.05
N PRO A 9 -2.44 -6.54 13.28
CA PRO A 9 -2.09 -5.41 14.16
C PRO A 9 -0.93 -4.56 13.62
N ILE A 10 -0.27 -4.98 12.53
CA ILE A 10 0.90 -4.32 11.95
C ILE A 10 0.60 -3.88 10.51
N GLY A 11 0.64 -2.57 10.30
CA GLY A 11 0.35 -1.97 9.01
C GLY A 11 0.10 -0.46 9.10
N LEU A 12 -0.12 0.16 7.94
CA LEU A 12 -0.32 1.59 7.81
C LEU A 12 -1.68 1.88 7.16
N SER A 13 -2.43 2.80 7.78
CA SER A 13 -3.61 3.36 7.15
C SER A 13 -3.22 4.42 6.12
N THR A 14 -3.80 4.34 4.94
CA THR A 14 -3.45 5.20 3.81
C THR A 14 -4.66 5.44 2.91
N THR A 15 -4.59 6.45 2.05
CA THR A 15 -5.61 6.78 1.06
C THR A 15 -5.08 6.53 -0.35
N VAL A 16 -5.86 5.86 -1.20
CA VAL A 16 -5.50 5.60 -2.60
C VAL A 16 -5.48 6.91 -3.39
N ARG A 17 -4.36 7.20 -4.05
CA ARG A 17 -4.17 8.35 -4.93
C ARG A 17 -4.32 7.99 -6.40
N ASP A 18 -3.68 6.91 -6.81
CA ASP A 18 -3.72 6.47 -8.20
C ASP A 18 -3.67 4.94 -8.29
N ILE A 19 -4.21 4.42 -9.40
CA ILE A 19 -4.20 3.01 -9.74
C ILE A 19 -3.79 2.91 -11.20
N THR A 20 -2.65 2.28 -11.46
CA THR A 20 -2.10 2.10 -12.80
C THR A 20 -1.89 0.62 -13.08
N PHE A 21 -2.42 0.14 -14.20
CA PHE A 21 -2.20 -1.23 -14.67
C PHE A 21 -0.95 -1.30 -15.57
N LEU A 22 0.00 -2.17 -15.21
CA LEU A 22 1.31 -2.32 -15.86
C LEU A 22 1.46 -3.69 -16.54
N GLY A 23 0.37 -4.26 -17.05
CA GLY A 23 0.36 -5.53 -17.77
C GLY A 23 0.30 -6.76 -16.87
N ASN A 24 1.31 -7.00 -16.03
CA ASN A 24 1.32 -8.15 -15.11
C ASN A 24 1.10 -7.78 -13.64
N ASN A 25 1.13 -6.48 -13.32
CA ASN A 25 0.94 -5.95 -11.99
C ASN A 25 0.03 -4.72 -12.05
N THR A 26 -0.66 -4.48 -10.94
CA THR A 26 -1.31 -3.20 -10.65
C THR A 26 -0.43 -2.46 -9.67
N HIS A 27 -0.04 -1.25 -10.05
CA HIS A 27 0.60 -0.30 -9.15
C HIS A 27 -0.48 0.56 -8.50
N VAL A 28 -0.50 0.58 -7.17
CA VAL A 28 -1.38 1.41 -6.38
C VAL A 28 -0.51 2.43 -5.66
N SER A 29 -0.70 3.71 -6.01
CA SER A 29 -0.09 4.83 -5.30
C SER A 29 -1.02 5.26 -4.19
N THR A 30 -0.47 5.41 -2.99
CA THR A 30 -1.21 5.73 -1.77
C THR A 30 -0.49 6.82 -0.98
N VAL A 31 -1.22 7.54 -0.14
CA VAL A 31 -0.66 8.58 0.74
C VAL A 31 -1.10 8.35 2.18
N THR A 32 -0.17 8.38 3.11
CA THR A 32 -0.44 8.27 4.55
C THR A 32 -1.06 9.55 5.10
N ASP A 33 -1.62 9.47 6.31
CA ASP A 33 -2.23 10.63 6.98
C ASP A 33 -1.19 11.74 7.31
N TRP A 34 0.12 11.42 7.33
CA TRP A 34 1.23 12.39 7.46
C TRP A 34 1.89 12.78 6.12
N ASN A 35 1.20 12.56 5.00
CA ASN A 35 1.59 12.98 3.65
C ASN A 35 2.85 12.30 3.06
N GLU A 36 3.20 11.11 3.53
CA GLU A 36 4.22 10.25 2.91
C GLU A 36 3.59 9.34 1.85
N ALA A 37 4.25 9.23 0.70
CA ALA A 37 3.78 8.42 -0.41
C ALA A 37 4.21 6.95 -0.24
N LEU A 38 3.28 6.00 -0.41
CA LEU A 38 3.57 4.58 -0.45
C LEU A 38 3.13 3.95 -1.76
N SER A 39 4.01 3.09 -2.27
CA SER A 39 3.81 2.33 -3.50
C SER A 39 3.51 0.88 -3.16
N VAL A 40 2.35 0.37 -3.63
CA VAL A 40 1.98 -1.04 -3.49
C VAL A 40 1.94 -1.67 -4.88
N ARG A 41 2.57 -2.84 -5.03
CA ARG A 41 2.48 -3.67 -6.24
C ARG A 41 1.65 -4.90 -5.93
N LEU A 42 0.58 -5.08 -6.70
CA LEU A 42 -0.28 -6.25 -6.62
C LEU A 42 -0.17 -7.03 -7.93
N PRO A 43 0.00 -8.36 -7.88
CA PRO A 43 -0.06 -9.19 -9.09
C PRO A 43 -1.40 -9.03 -9.83
N PHE A 44 -1.40 -9.30 -11.13
CA PHE A 44 -2.64 -9.40 -11.90
C PHE A 44 -3.60 -10.40 -11.24
N GLY A 45 -4.89 -10.05 -11.19
CA GLY A 45 -5.93 -10.89 -10.58
C GLY A 45 -5.95 -10.88 -9.05
N HIS A 46 -5.09 -10.11 -8.38
CA HIS A 46 -5.13 -10.00 -6.92
C HIS A 46 -6.47 -9.38 -6.47
N GLU A 47 -7.17 -10.05 -5.56
CA GLU A 47 -8.55 -9.73 -5.15
C GLU A 47 -8.71 -8.28 -4.64
N ALA A 48 -7.69 -7.77 -3.95
CA ALA A 48 -7.68 -6.41 -3.41
C ALA A 48 -7.78 -5.30 -4.47
N VAL A 49 -7.51 -5.59 -5.74
CA VAL A 49 -7.71 -4.64 -6.86
C VAL A 49 -9.19 -4.50 -7.21
N SER A 50 -10.00 -5.54 -6.97
CA SER A 50 -11.40 -5.57 -7.37
C SER A 50 -12.22 -4.51 -6.63
N GLY A 51 -12.75 -3.55 -7.39
CA GLY A 51 -13.52 -2.41 -6.89
C GLY A 51 -12.70 -1.38 -6.11
N LEU A 52 -11.36 -1.48 -6.10
CA LEU A 52 -10.50 -0.47 -5.49
C LEU A 52 -10.61 0.82 -6.30
N SER A 53 -10.84 1.92 -5.61
CA SER A 53 -11.04 3.24 -6.23
C SER A 53 -10.09 4.28 -5.65
N ARG A 54 -9.79 5.31 -6.44
CA ARG A 54 -9.10 6.50 -5.94
C ARG A 54 -9.95 7.12 -4.81
N GLY A 55 -9.29 7.53 -3.73
CA GLY A 55 -9.94 8.06 -2.53
C GLY A 55 -10.31 7.01 -1.49
N ASP A 56 -10.22 5.71 -1.79
CA ASP A 56 -10.47 4.66 -0.81
C ASP A 56 -9.45 4.74 0.34
N LYS A 57 -9.94 4.61 1.58
CA LYS A 57 -9.08 4.40 2.75
C LYS A 57 -8.79 2.90 2.88
N VAL A 58 -7.51 2.56 2.89
CA VAL A 58 -7.02 1.17 2.91
C VAL A 58 -5.99 0.97 4.01
N TRP A 59 -5.76 -0.30 4.34
CA TRP A 59 -4.68 -0.74 5.21
C TRP A 59 -3.61 -1.47 4.39
N ILE A 60 -2.35 -1.06 4.55
CA ILE A 60 -1.18 -1.71 3.99
C ILE A 60 -0.50 -2.50 5.11
N SER A 61 -0.53 -3.83 5.02
CA SER A 61 0.35 -4.72 5.78
C SER A 61 1.52 -5.18 4.91
N TRP A 62 2.59 -5.64 5.56
CA TRP A 62 3.78 -6.20 4.92
C TRP A 62 4.35 -7.32 5.79
N ASP A 63 5.17 -8.19 5.19
CA ASP A 63 5.95 -9.17 5.93
C ASP A 63 7.11 -8.47 6.65
N PRO A 64 7.14 -8.44 8.00
CA PRO A 64 8.21 -7.78 8.73
C PRO A 64 9.59 -8.41 8.48
N ALA A 65 9.67 -9.68 8.09
CA ALA A 65 10.94 -10.33 7.77
C ALA A 65 11.57 -9.82 6.44
N SER A 66 10.76 -9.21 5.59
CA SER A 66 11.20 -8.57 4.33
C SER A 66 11.59 -7.10 4.49
N ALA A 67 11.39 -6.54 5.69
CA ALA A 67 11.64 -5.12 5.94
C ALA A 67 13.13 -4.85 6.12
N HIS A 68 13.57 -3.70 5.60
CA HIS A 68 14.92 -3.20 5.78
C HIS A 68 14.87 -1.85 6.48
N ALA A 69 15.73 -1.66 7.48
CA ALA A 69 15.92 -0.38 8.16
C ALA A 69 17.27 0.21 7.73
N PHE A 70 17.27 1.52 7.50
CA PHE A 70 18.47 2.28 7.14
C PHE A 70 18.66 3.35 8.22
N CYS A 71 19.90 3.54 8.69
CA CYS A 71 20.21 4.69 9.53
C CYS A 71 20.35 5.92 8.64
N ASP A 72 19.75 7.02 9.07
CA ASP A 72 19.95 8.31 8.43
C ASP A 72 21.32 8.85 8.88
N GLN A 73 22.31 8.84 7.98
CA GLN A 73 23.52 9.64 8.15
C GLN A 73 23.23 11.04 7.61
N ALA A 74 22.46 11.81 8.38
CA ALA A 74 22.46 13.25 8.23
C ALA A 74 23.83 13.77 8.70
N ALA A 75 24.62 14.29 7.77
CA ALA A 75 25.84 15.04 8.03
C ALA A 75 25.53 16.47 8.47
#